data_AF-A0AAP2GGN6-F1
#
_entry.id   AF-A0AAP2GGN6-F1
#
_cell.length_a   1.000
_cell.length_b   1.000
_cell.length_c   1.000
_cell.angle_alpha   90.00
_cell.angle_beta   90.00
_cell.angle_gamma   90.00
#
_symmetry.space_group_name_H-M   'P 1'
#
loop_
_entity.id
_entity.type
_entity.pdbx_description
1 polymer ?
#
loop_
_entity_poly.entity_id
_entity_poly.type
_entity_poly.pdbx_seq_one_letter_code
_entity_poly.pdbx_strand_id
1 'polypeptide(L)'
;MIFCYIDESGTRDIPGNTSHYVLAGLSIPVSKWKQCEMEVQRVKAKYYLNDTEIHTGWMLWPILEQSKIEDFETLDQATRKYEVEKYRKSELLRLQTAKTQKQYHKTKKNYRHTRDDIHLTLDERKQFVLEIAKLIGSWSFCRLFAECVDKTHFKPAIAKLSVDEQAFEH
;
A
#
# COMPACT_ATOMS: atom_id res chain seq x y z
N MET A 1 -4.17 -11.99 -26.38
CA MET A 1 -4.17 -10.63 -25.80
C MET A 1 -3.60 -10.68 -24.39
N ILE A 2 -2.73 -9.74 -24.03
CA ILE A 2 -2.08 -9.63 -22.72
C ILE A 2 -2.63 -8.36 -22.04
N PHE A 3 -2.90 -8.44 -20.74
CA PHE A 3 -3.18 -7.32 -19.87
C PHE A 3 -1.88 -6.92 -19.17
N CYS A 4 -1.46 -5.67 -19.32
CA CYS A 4 -0.32 -5.11 -18.60
C CYS A 4 -0.84 -4.08 -17.61
N TYR A 5 -0.58 -4.32 -16.32
CA TYR A 5 -0.75 -3.34 -15.28
C TYR A 5 0.60 -2.71 -14.97
N ILE A 6 0.64 -1.39 -14.78
CA ILE A 6 1.86 -0.64 -14.48
C ILE A 6 1.54 0.31 -13.35
N ASP A 7 2.46 0.43 -12.39
CA ASP A 7 2.38 1.35 -11.27
C ASP A 7 3.76 2.01 -11.04
N GLU A 8 3.72 3.19 -10.43
CA GLU A 8 4.89 4.05 -10.26
C GLU A 8 5.13 4.37 -8.78
N SER A 9 6.40 4.43 -8.39
CA SER A 9 6.81 4.89 -7.07
C SER A 9 7.86 5.98 -7.15
N GLY A 10 7.63 7.07 -6.42
CA GLY A 10 8.46 8.27 -6.47
C GLY A 10 7.89 9.35 -7.38
N THR A 11 8.57 10.50 -7.45
CA THR A 11 8.21 11.57 -8.39
C THR A 11 9.20 11.64 -9.53
N ARG A 12 8.75 11.98 -10.74
CA ARG A 12 9.63 12.19 -11.89
C ARG A 12 10.49 13.48 -11.79
N ASP A 13 10.11 14.41 -10.91
CA ASP A 13 10.77 15.72 -10.78
C ASP A 13 12.23 15.64 -10.33
N ILE A 14 13.07 16.52 -10.89
CA ILE A 14 14.47 16.75 -10.55
C ILE A 14 14.73 18.26 -10.40
N PRO A 15 15.08 18.77 -9.19
CA PRO A 15 15.09 18.06 -7.92
C PRO A 15 13.66 17.74 -7.46
N GLY A 16 13.46 16.55 -6.88
CA GLY A 16 12.18 16.10 -6.36
C GLY A 16 12.27 15.64 -4.91
N ASN A 17 11.15 15.19 -4.36
CA ASN A 17 11.06 14.79 -2.94
C ASN A 17 11.52 13.33 -2.69
N THR A 18 11.87 12.61 -3.75
CA THR A 18 12.38 11.23 -3.71
C THR A 18 13.72 11.14 -4.44
N SER A 19 14.59 10.22 -4.03
CA SER A 19 15.87 9.96 -4.70
C SER A 19 15.74 9.03 -5.90
N HIS A 20 14.72 8.18 -5.92
CA HIS A 20 14.47 7.22 -6.99
C HIS A 20 13.09 7.45 -7.63
N TYR A 21 12.97 7.00 -8.87
CA TYR A 21 11.71 6.77 -9.57
C TYR A 21 11.68 5.31 -10.02
N VAL A 22 10.63 4.59 -9.66
CA VAL A 22 10.47 3.16 -9.96
C VAL A 22 9.21 2.97 -10.77
N LEU A 23 9.33 2.33 -11.92
CA LEU A 23 8.21 1.80 -12.69
C LEU A 23 8.17 0.30 -12.47
N ALA A 24 7.03 -0.26 -12.08
CA ALA A 24 6.85 -1.70 -11.98
C ALA A 24 5.59 -2.11 -12.71
N GLY A 25 5.63 -3.24 -13.39
CA GLY A 25 4.48 -3.75 -14.11
C GLY A 25 4.35 -5.27 -14.06
N LEU A 26 3.10 -5.70 -14.21
CA LEU A 26 2.69 -7.08 -14.22
C LEU A 26 1.92 -7.37 -15.50
N SER A 27 2.45 -8.30 -16.29
CA SER A 27 1.87 -8.78 -17.53
C SER A 27 1.18 -10.12 -17.31
N ILE A 28 -0.09 -10.21 -17.67
CA ILE A 28 -0.96 -11.39 -17.48
C ILE A 28 -1.73 -11.67 -18.77
N PRO A 29 -1.80 -12.92 -19.28
CA PRO A 29 -2.71 -13.27 -20.37
C PRO A 29 -4.15 -12.95 -19.98
N VAL A 30 -4.91 -12.26 -20.84
CA VAL A 30 -6.29 -11.83 -20.51
C VAL A 30 -7.19 -13.02 -20.14
N SER A 31 -6.97 -14.18 -20.73
CA SER A 31 -7.68 -15.43 -20.42
C SER A 31 -7.48 -15.91 -18.97
N LYS A 32 -6.44 -15.42 -18.28
CA LYS A 32 -6.11 -15.75 -16.88
C LYS A 32 -6.59 -14.69 -15.89
N TRP A 33 -7.06 -13.52 -16.35
CA TRP A 33 -7.45 -12.41 -15.48
C TRP A 33 -8.46 -12.83 -14.40
N LYS A 34 -9.54 -13.51 -14.78
CA LYS A 34 -10.56 -13.95 -13.82
C LYS A 34 -10.05 -14.98 -12.81
N GLN A 35 -9.11 -15.83 -13.22
CA GLN A 35 -8.45 -16.76 -12.30
C GLN A 35 -7.62 -15.98 -11.26
N CYS A 36 -6.79 -15.04 -11.71
CA CYS A 36 -5.98 -14.19 -10.82
C CYS A 36 -6.84 -13.40 -9.84
N GLU A 37 -7.91 -12.76 -10.33
CA GLU A 37 -8.87 -12.01 -9.51
C GLU A 37 -9.48 -12.90 -8.42
N MET A 38 -9.98 -14.10 -8.78
CA MET A 38 -10.54 -15.04 -7.82
C MET A 38 -9.54 -15.51 -6.77
N GLU A 39 -8.31 -15.82 -7.18
CA GLU A 39 -7.26 -16.29 -6.27
C GLU A 39 -6.84 -15.18 -5.28
N VAL A 40 -6.70 -13.94 -5.74
CA VAL A 40 -6.42 -12.78 -4.87
C VAL A 40 -7.57 -12.56 -3.90
N GLN A 41 -8.82 -12.62 -4.36
CA GLN A 41 -9.99 -12.45 -3.49
C GLN A 41 -10.09 -13.55 -2.43
N ARG A 42 -9.71 -14.80 -2.75
CA ARG A 42 -9.63 -15.87 -1.74
C ARG A 42 -8.64 -15.55 -0.62
N VAL A 43 -7.49 -14.95 -0.94
CA VAL A 43 -6.54 -14.52 0.09
C VAL A 43 -7.12 -13.36 0.89
N LYS A 44 -7.67 -12.34 0.23
CA LYS A 44 -8.31 -11.18 0.90
C LYS A 44 -9.43 -11.61 1.86
N ALA A 45 -10.24 -12.61 1.48
CA ALA A 45 -11.32 -13.13 2.29
C ALA A 45 -10.85 -13.69 3.64
N LYS A 46 -9.69 -14.36 3.70
CA LYS A 46 -9.11 -14.89 4.95
C LYS A 46 -8.84 -13.79 5.98
N TYR A 47 -8.57 -12.57 5.51
CA TYR A 47 -8.21 -11.41 6.32
C TYR A 47 -9.35 -10.38 6.41
N TYR A 48 -10.54 -10.71 5.91
CA TYR A 48 -11.70 -9.82 5.90
C TYR A 48 -11.45 -8.50 5.13
N LEU A 49 -10.62 -8.56 4.09
CA LEU A 49 -10.26 -7.44 3.24
C LEU A 49 -10.97 -7.48 1.87
N ASN A 50 -12.10 -8.18 1.77
CA ASN A 50 -12.88 -8.25 0.52
C ASN A 50 -13.25 -6.83 0.06
N ASP A 51 -13.18 -6.58 -1.24
CA ASP A 51 -13.49 -5.28 -1.86
C ASP A 51 -12.62 -4.09 -1.40
N THR A 52 -11.62 -4.31 -0.54
CA THR A 52 -10.66 -3.30 -0.10
C THR A 52 -9.53 -3.10 -1.12
N GLU A 53 -9.21 -1.87 -1.46
CA GLU A 53 -7.97 -1.55 -2.19
C GLU A 53 -6.77 -1.74 -1.25
N ILE A 54 -5.77 -2.51 -1.68
CA ILE A 54 -4.63 -2.85 -0.85
C ILE A 54 -3.49 -1.89 -1.12
N HIS A 55 -3.13 -1.09 -0.12
CA HIS A 55 -1.93 -0.27 -0.15
C HIS A 55 -0.84 -0.90 0.70
N THR A 56 0.10 -1.62 0.06
CA THR A 56 1.16 -2.40 0.73
C THR A 56 2.00 -1.57 1.69
N GLY A 57 2.31 -0.31 1.34
CA GLY A 57 3.04 0.60 2.21
C GLY A 57 2.32 0.90 3.53
N TRP A 58 1.01 1.20 3.47
CA TRP A 58 0.20 1.46 4.66
C TRP A 58 -0.01 0.20 5.52
N MET A 59 -0.19 -0.96 4.87
CA MET A 59 -0.34 -2.26 5.54
C MET A 59 0.90 -2.65 6.37
N LEU A 60 2.10 -2.25 5.92
CA LEU A 60 3.35 -2.60 6.62
C LEU A 60 3.76 -1.54 7.64
N TRP A 61 3.10 -0.38 7.68
CA TRP A 61 3.37 0.65 8.68
C TRP A 61 2.68 0.35 10.01
N PRO A 62 3.37 0.52 11.16
CA PRO A 62 2.74 0.39 12.46
C PRO A 62 1.54 1.34 12.62
N ILE A 63 0.39 0.78 13.03
CA ILE A 63 -0.78 1.57 13.42
C ILE A 63 -0.63 1.87 14.92
N LEU A 64 -0.20 3.08 15.24
CA LEU A 64 0.18 3.47 16.60
C LEU A 64 -0.98 3.31 17.61
N GLU A 65 -2.21 3.47 17.15
CA GLU A 65 -3.43 3.33 17.94
C GLU A 65 -3.60 1.91 18.50
N GLN A 66 -3.15 0.88 17.77
CA GLN A 66 -3.21 -0.51 18.24
C GLN A 66 -2.34 -0.70 19.50
N SER A 67 -1.19 -0.02 19.57
CA SER A 67 -0.30 -0.07 20.75
C SER A 67 -0.88 0.61 22.00
N LYS A 68 -2.03 1.29 21.88
CA LYS A 68 -2.72 1.97 22.99
C LYS A 68 -3.88 1.16 23.54
N ILE A 69 -4.15 -0.01 22.96
CA ILE A 69 -5.22 -0.91 23.36
C ILE A 69 -4.57 -2.07 24.11
N GLU A 70 -5.00 -2.29 25.35
CA GLU A 70 -4.52 -3.40 26.17
C GLU A 70 -4.87 -4.74 25.53
N ASP A 71 -3.91 -5.67 25.53
CA ASP A 71 -4.04 -7.01 24.97
C ASP A 71 -4.64 -7.06 23.55
N PHE A 72 -4.33 -6.07 22.70
CA PHE A 72 -4.90 -5.94 21.36
C PHE A 72 -4.83 -7.23 20.52
N GLU A 73 -3.70 -7.94 20.60
CA GLU A 73 -3.45 -9.19 19.89
C GLU A 73 -4.37 -10.34 20.34
N THR A 74 -4.90 -10.30 21.57
CA THR A 74 -5.81 -11.36 22.08
C THR A 74 -7.28 -11.07 21.80
N LEU A 75 -7.61 -9.83 21.43
CA LEU A 75 -8.98 -9.43 21.09
C LEU A 75 -9.42 -10.05 19.77
N ASP A 76 -10.72 -10.29 19.63
CA ASP A 76 -11.31 -10.64 18.34
C ASP A 76 -11.34 -9.42 17.40
N GLN A 77 -11.49 -9.67 16.10
CA GLN A 77 -11.40 -8.64 15.08
C GLN A 77 -12.43 -7.52 15.21
N ALA A 78 -13.66 -7.84 15.63
CA ALA A 78 -14.70 -6.82 15.80
C ALA A 78 -14.36 -5.90 16.97
N THR A 79 -13.88 -6.48 18.07
CA THR A 79 -13.43 -5.73 19.24
C THR A 79 -12.19 -4.89 18.94
N ARG A 80 -11.20 -5.44 18.23
CA ARG A 80 -10.02 -4.69 17.74
C ARG A 80 -10.44 -3.45 16.95
N LYS A 81 -11.31 -3.63 15.95
CA LYS A 81 -11.82 -2.54 15.12
C LYS A 81 -12.51 -1.47 15.97
N TYR A 82 -13.40 -1.90 16.86
CA TYR A 82 -14.15 -1.00 17.74
C TYR A 82 -13.23 -0.15 18.63
N GLU A 83 -12.27 -0.77 19.32
CA GLU A 83 -11.37 -0.06 20.23
C GLU A 83 -10.43 0.90 19.47
N VAL A 84 -9.93 0.52 18.28
CA VAL A 84 -9.14 1.44 17.45
C VAL A 84 -10.00 2.62 16.99
N GLU A 85 -11.22 2.39 16.52
CA GLU A 85 -12.11 3.48 16.11
C GLU A 85 -12.47 4.42 17.26
N LYS A 86 -12.71 3.87 18.45
CA LYS A 86 -12.97 4.63 19.68
C LYS A 86 -11.78 5.51 20.03
N TYR A 87 -10.56 4.95 20.03
CA TYR A 87 -9.33 5.71 20.26
C TYR A 87 -9.16 6.84 19.22
N ARG A 88 -9.34 6.52 17.93
CA ARG A 88 -9.25 7.49 16.82
C ARG A 88 -10.26 8.63 16.99
N LYS A 89 -11.51 8.34 17.38
CA LYS A 89 -12.54 9.35 17.63
C LYS A 89 -12.14 10.28 18.78
N SER A 90 -11.66 9.74 19.90
CA SER A 90 -11.20 10.57 21.03
C SER A 90 -10.00 11.45 20.65
N GLU A 91 -9.06 10.91 19.87
CA GLU A 91 -7.87 11.66 19.47
C GLU A 91 -8.21 12.78 18.47
N LEU A 92 -9.10 12.52 17.51
CA LEU A 92 -9.58 13.56 16.60
C LEU A 92 -10.33 14.67 17.34
N LEU A 93 -11.14 14.33 18.35
CA LEU A 93 -11.82 15.32 19.19
C LEU A 93 -10.81 16.18 19.96
N ARG A 94 -9.81 15.53 20.60
CA ARG A 94 -8.74 16.23 21.33
C ARG A 94 -7.95 17.18 20.43
N LEU A 95 -7.59 16.76 19.22
CA LEU A 95 -6.87 17.58 18.25
C LEU A 95 -7.71 18.75 17.72
N GLN A 96 -9.03 18.57 17.63
CA GLN A 96 -9.97 19.63 17.26
C GLN A 96 -10.08 20.69 18.37
N THR A 97 -10.18 20.27 19.64
CA THR A 97 -10.26 21.20 20.79
C THR A 97 -8.96 21.93 21.07
N ALA A 98 -7.81 21.29 20.80
CA ALA A 98 -6.48 21.88 20.99
C ALA A 98 -6.10 22.95 19.95
N LYS A 99 -6.98 23.28 18.99
CA LYS A 99 -6.75 24.22 17.89
C LYS A 99 -5.55 23.87 16.99
N THR A 100 -5.14 22.60 16.97
CA THR A 100 -4.04 22.08 16.14
C THR A 100 -4.53 21.65 14.73
N GLN A 101 -5.09 22.58 13.97
CA GLN A 101 -5.85 22.28 12.73
C GLN A 101 -5.04 21.50 11.68
N LYS A 102 -3.76 21.85 11.48
CA LYS A 102 -2.87 21.14 10.54
C LYS A 102 -2.67 19.67 10.95
N GLN A 103 -2.42 19.43 12.24
CA GLN A 103 -2.26 18.08 12.77
C GLN A 103 -3.55 17.27 12.68
N TYR A 104 -4.69 17.88 13.04
CA TYR A 104 -6.02 17.28 12.88
C TYR A 104 -6.24 16.76 11.45
N HIS A 105 -6.01 17.60 10.44
CA HIS A 105 -6.21 17.21 9.05
C HIS A 105 -5.25 16.10 8.60
N LYS A 106 -3.98 16.16 9.01
CA LYS A 106 -2.99 15.11 8.71
C LYS A 106 -3.38 13.78 9.35
N THR A 107 -3.70 13.78 10.65
CA THR A 107 -4.13 12.58 11.38
C THR A 107 -5.40 11.98 10.78
N LYS A 108 -6.41 12.81 10.50
CA LYS A 108 -7.65 12.37 9.83
C LYS A 108 -7.38 11.77 8.46
N LYS A 109 -6.42 12.30 7.69
CA LYS A 109 -6.01 11.72 6.41
C LYS A 109 -5.37 10.34 6.61
N ASN A 110 -4.44 10.20 7.56
CA ASN A 110 -3.78 8.93 7.85
C ASN A 110 -4.76 7.84 8.31
N TYR A 111 -5.74 8.20 9.15
CA TYR A 111 -6.78 7.25 9.59
C TYR A 111 -7.65 6.73 8.44
N ARG A 112 -7.84 7.52 7.38
CA ARG A 112 -8.56 7.07 6.19
C ARG A 112 -7.77 6.03 5.41
N HIS A 113 -6.44 6.19 5.30
CA HIS A 113 -5.59 5.28 4.55
C HIS A 113 -5.46 3.89 5.17
N THR A 114 -5.63 3.80 6.50
CA THR A 114 -5.49 2.54 7.27
C THR A 114 -6.82 2.08 7.84
N ARG A 115 -7.96 2.56 7.31
CA ARG A 115 -9.27 2.29 7.91
C ARG A 115 -9.64 0.81 7.79
N ASP A 116 -9.30 0.22 6.66
CA ASP A 116 -9.84 -1.07 6.27
C ASP A 116 -9.03 -2.24 6.85
N ASP A 117 -7.83 -1.98 7.40
CA ASP A 117 -6.92 -2.98 7.99
C ASP A 117 -6.69 -2.81 9.50
N ILE A 118 -7.40 -1.89 10.19
CA ILE A 118 -7.20 -1.66 11.64
C ILE A 118 -7.51 -2.85 12.55
N HIS A 119 -8.32 -3.80 12.09
CA HIS A 119 -8.64 -5.03 12.82
C HIS A 119 -7.50 -6.05 12.74
N LEU A 120 -6.57 -5.86 11.81
CA LEU A 120 -5.43 -6.74 11.61
C LEU A 120 -4.22 -6.25 12.41
N THR A 121 -3.55 -7.18 13.05
CA THR A 121 -2.31 -6.91 13.77
C THR A 121 -1.17 -6.67 12.77
N LEU A 122 -0.03 -6.14 13.23
CA LEU A 122 1.11 -5.93 12.32
C LEU A 122 1.58 -7.26 11.70
N ASP A 123 1.56 -8.35 12.46
CA ASP A 123 2.00 -9.65 11.97
C ASP A 123 0.98 -10.28 11.03
N GLU A 124 -0.33 -10.13 11.29
CA GLU A 124 -1.38 -10.52 10.35
C GLU A 124 -1.27 -9.76 9.01
N ARG A 125 -0.99 -8.45 9.05
CA ARG A 125 -0.80 -7.64 7.83
C ARG A 125 0.45 -8.04 7.06
N LYS A 126 1.57 -8.31 7.72
CA LYS A 126 2.78 -8.86 7.09
C LYS A 126 2.51 -10.21 6.44
N GLN A 127 1.80 -11.09 7.14
CA GLN A 127 1.47 -12.41 6.64
C GLN A 127 0.55 -12.34 5.42
N PHE A 128 -0.45 -11.45 5.44
CA PHE A 128 -1.29 -11.16 4.28
C PHE A 128 -0.46 -10.71 3.07
N VAL A 129 0.43 -9.72 3.24
CA VAL A 129 1.30 -9.23 2.16
C VAL A 129 2.18 -10.35 1.62
N LEU A 130 2.73 -11.19 2.50
CA LEU A 130 3.54 -12.34 2.11
C LEU A 130 2.74 -13.40 1.33
N GLU A 131 1.50 -13.69 1.74
CA GLU A 131 0.61 -14.62 1.02
C GLU A 131 0.26 -14.10 -0.39
N ILE A 132 -0.04 -12.81 -0.52
CA ILE A 132 -0.29 -12.18 -1.82
C ILE A 132 0.97 -12.26 -2.70
N ALA A 133 2.14 -11.93 -2.15
CA ALA A 133 3.40 -11.98 -2.90
C ALA A 133 3.74 -13.41 -3.36
N LYS A 134 3.55 -14.41 -2.49
CA LYS A 134 3.73 -15.83 -2.84
C LYS A 134 2.74 -16.28 -3.91
N LEU A 135 1.49 -15.86 -3.82
CA LEU A 135 0.46 -16.17 -4.81
C LEU A 135 0.85 -15.63 -6.19
N ILE A 136 1.17 -14.33 -6.27
CA ILE A 136 1.58 -13.70 -7.54
C ILE A 136 2.86 -14.37 -8.07
N GLY A 137 3.84 -14.63 -7.20
CA GLY A 137 5.08 -15.31 -7.57
C GLY A 137 4.90 -16.76 -8.04
N SER A 138 3.77 -17.40 -7.72
CA SER A 138 3.44 -18.77 -8.18
C SER A 138 2.88 -18.82 -9.60
N TRP A 139 2.46 -17.69 -10.16
CA TRP A 139 1.88 -17.63 -11.50
C TRP A 139 2.96 -17.75 -12.58
N SER A 140 3.20 -18.97 -13.06
CA SER A 140 4.17 -19.23 -14.14
C SER A 140 3.88 -18.53 -15.47
N PHE A 141 2.62 -18.11 -15.67
CA PHE A 141 2.13 -17.43 -16.86
C PHE A 141 2.23 -15.90 -16.81
N CYS A 142 2.56 -15.30 -15.66
CA CYS A 142 2.74 -13.85 -15.57
C CYS A 142 4.23 -13.46 -15.75
N ARG A 143 4.46 -12.18 -16.06
CA ARG A 143 5.80 -11.58 -16.08
C ARG A 143 5.78 -10.31 -15.25
N LEU A 144 6.67 -10.24 -14.27
CA LEU A 144 6.96 -9.03 -13.52
C LEU A 144 8.14 -8.33 -14.21
N PHE A 145 8.03 -7.04 -14.43
CA PHE A 145 9.10 -6.19 -14.92
C PHE A 145 9.16 -4.94 -14.05
N ALA A 146 10.35 -4.39 -13.88
CA ALA A 146 10.51 -3.14 -13.14
C ALA A 146 11.78 -2.44 -13.60
N GLU A 147 11.72 -1.12 -13.65
CA GLU A 147 12.83 -0.24 -13.94
C GLU A 147 12.96 0.77 -12.79
N CYS A 148 14.20 1.04 -12.37
CA CYS A 148 14.49 1.91 -11.25
C CYS A 148 15.55 2.93 -11.66
N VAL A 149 15.13 4.19 -11.73
CA VAL A 149 16.00 5.32 -12.08
C VAL A 149 16.46 6.02 -10.80
N ASP A 150 17.77 6.00 -10.54
CA ASP A 150 18.40 6.81 -9.51
C ASP A 150 18.55 8.26 -10.00
N LYS A 151 17.72 9.15 -9.44
CA LYS A 151 17.68 10.57 -9.81
C LYS A 151 18.86 11.37 -9.26
N THR A 152 19.62 10.82 -8.31
CA THR A 152 20.82 11.49 -7.77
C THR A 152 21.97 11.50 -8.78
N HIS A 153 21.97 10.54 -9.70
CA HIS A 153 22.94 10.42 -10.79
C HIS A 153 22.37 10.83 -12.16
N PHE A 154 21.07 11.07 -12.25
CA PHE A 154 20.41 11.52 -13.47
C PHE A 154 20.78 12.97 -13.79
N LYS A 155 21.25 13.21 -15.01
CA LYS A 155 21.67 14.54 -15.50
C LYS A 155 20.75 15.01 -16.62
N PRO A 156 19.70 15.80 -16.32
CA PRO A 156 18.70 16.21 -17.32
C PRO A 156 19.29 16.96 -18.52
N ALA A 157 20.40 17.69 -18.33
CA ALA A 157 21.04 18.46 -19.38
C ALA A 157 21.68 17.61 -20.51
N ILE A 158 21.93 16.32 -20.26
CA ILE A 158 22.55 15.40 -21.23
C ILE A 158 21.68 14.17 -21.52
N ALA A 159 20.66 13.91 -20.70
CA ALA A 159 19.71 12.84 -20.94
C ALA A 159 18.86 13.15 -22.17
N LYS A 160 18.62 12.15 -23.02
CA LYS A 160 17.77 12.30 -24.21
C LYS A 160 16.28 12.23 -23.89
N LEU A 161 15.94 11.60 -22.77
CA LEU A 161 14.58 11.33 -22.32
C LEU A 161 14.39 11.84 -20.90
N SER A 162 13.15 12.07 -20.50
CA SER A 162 12.80 12.30 -19.11
C SER A 162 12.94 11.02 -18.27
N VAL A 163 12.86 11.16 -16.95
CA VAL A 163 12.95 10.02 -16.00
C VAL A 163 11.85 9.00 -16.24
N ASP A 164 10.63 9.47 -16.47
CA ASP A 164 9.47 8.63 -16.76
C ASP A 164 9.60 7.95 -18.13
N GLU A 165 10.03 8.67 -19.16
CA GLU A 165 10.25 8.08 -20.50
C GLU A 165 11.35 7.00 -20.49
N GLN A 166 12.47 7.25 -19.80
CA GLN A 166 13.55 6.26 -19.68
C GLN A 166 13.07 4.98 -18.99
N ALA A 167 12.12 5.07 -18.07
CA ALA A 167 11.59 3.90 -17.37
C ALA A 167 10.80 2.94 -18.28
N PHE A 168 10.39 3.37 -19.48
CA PHE A 168 9.66 2.56 -20.46
C PHE A 168 10.53 1.98 -21.59
N GLU A 169 11.84 2.23 -21.62
CA GLU A 169 12.72 1.77 -22.71
C GLU A 169 13.24 0.33 -22.58
N HIS A 170 13.01 -0.33 -21.44
CA HIS A 170 13.52 -1.67 -21.13
C HIS A 170 12.41 -2.70 -20.92
#